data_AF-A0A7C4VI48-F1
#
_entry.id   AF-A0A7C4VI48-F1
#
_cell.length_a   1.000
_cell.length_b   1.000
_cell.length_c   1.000
_cell.angle_alpha   90.00
_cell.angle_beta   90.00
_cell.angle_gamma   90.00
#
_symmetry.space_group_name_H-M   'P 1'
#
loop_
_entity.id
_entity.type
_entity.pdbx_description
1 polymer ?
#
loop_
_entity_poly.entity_id
_entity_poly.type
_entity_poly.pdbx_seq_one_letter_code
_entity_poly.pdbx_strand_id
1 'polypeptide(L)'
;MRAAILSLSVLLAACAASSAEIAAESIEVVYSETMYYTIEDGGRARIVGADTQRVLEFDASREDFRRVADLLAPLQAEGLACVSPSEHIRPGYIVWRRAGEETRRVELHISCYEGGVPRPLAENVRRAWRAMAEMGRARDLAPAMPDPTIIGVEWMYWGNPTSSWSVSRSGEGRYSEGDRTQTFAVSAAQFDEIRDIFRPYENRWFECDRVIADGPYGDIVWSSREGREDQRTRFDAGCVSGDADDLFERLERVQALVTTLRGAAPPQ
;
A
#
# COMPACT_ATOMS: atom_id res chain seq x y z
N MET A 1 44.55 -62.80 45.40
CA MET A 1 44.77 -61.52 46.12
C MET A 1 45.02 -60.43 45.09
N ARG A 2 44.13 -59.41 45.03
CA ARG A 2 44.33 -58.03 44.50
C ARG A 2 44.70 -57.92 43.00
N ALA A 3 44.15 -57.03 42.17
CA ALA A 3 43.36 -55.83 42.36
C ALA A 3 42.56 -55.52 41.07
N ALA A 4 41.45 -54.81 41.25
CA ALA A 4 40.57 -54.28 40.21
C ALA A 4 41.11 -52.96 39.62
N ILE A 5 40.79 -52.68 38.35
CA ILE A 5 40.70 -51.31 37.82
C ILE A 5 39.38 -51.22 37.03
N LEU A 6 38.44 -50.48 37.61
CA LEU A 6 37.20 -50.00 37.00
C LEU A 6 37.51 -48.70 36.26
N SER A 7 37.17 -48.63 34.97
CA SER A 7 37.10 -47.37 34.24
C SER A 7 35.64 -46.98 34.04
N LEU A 8 35.33 -45.81 34.57
CA LEU A 8 34.02 -45.19 34.70
C LEU A 8 33.65 -44.48 33.38
N SER A 9 32.65 -44.99 32.65
CA SER A 9 32.06 -44.29 31.51
C SER A 9 30.88 -43.46 31.99
N VAL A 10 31.09 -42.16 32.14
CA VAL A 10 30.03 -41.18 32.42
C VAL A 10 29.25 -40.93 31.12
N LEU A 11 28.03 -41.45 31.05
CA LEU A 11 27.03 -41.06 30.06
C LEU A 11 26.51 -39.66 30.43
N LEU A 12 27.09 -38.62 29.81
CA LEU A 12 26.47 -37.30 29.75
C LEU A 12 25.26 -37.40 28.79
N ALA A 13 24.10 -37.71 29.36
CA ALA A 13 22.83 -37.45 28.72
C ALA A 13 22.68 -35.92 28.61
N ALA A 14 23.10 -35.37 27.47
CA ALA A 14 22.72 -34.03 27.09
C ALA A 14 21.20 -34.01 26.90
N CYS A 15 20.49 -33.45 27.87
CA CYS A 15 19.14 -32.94 27.67
C CYS A 15 19.22 -31.81 26.64
N ALA A 16 19.28 -32.15 25.36
CA ALA A 16 18.83 -31.28 24.30
C ALA A 16 17.32 -31.17 24.47
N ALA A 17 16.88 -30.23 25.32
CA ALA A 17 15.58 -29.64 25.17
C ALA A 17 15.59 -29.00 23.78
N SER A 18 15.16 -29.78 22.78
CA SER A 18 14.69 -29.23 21.53
C SER A 18 13.60 -28.26 21.94
N SER A 19 13.92 -26.96 21.93
CA SER A 19 12.91 -25.92 21.89
C SER A 19 12.02 -26.32 20.75
N ALA A 20 10.86 -26.91 21.05
CA ALA A 20 9.85 -27.16 20.05
C ALA A 20 9.60 -25.79 19.44
N GLU A 21 10.09 -25.58 18.21
CA GLU A 21 9.65 -24.50 17.36
C GLU A 21 8.13 -24.67 17.33
N ILE A 22 7.45 -23.84 18.11
CA ILE A 22 6.00 -23.73 18.03
C ILE A 22 5.77 -23.40 16.56
N ALA A 23 5.24 -24.38 15.85
CA ALA A 23 4.98 -24.29 14.43
C ALA A 23 4.35 -22.93 14.13
N ALA A 24 5.08 -22.08 13.40
CA ALA A 24 4.63 -20.73 13.13
C ALA A 24 3.24 -20.78 12.47
N GLU A 25 2.28 -20.09 13.07
CA GLU A 25 0.98 -19.88 12.45
C GLU A 25 1.10 -18.70 11.49
N SER A 26 0.41 -18.78 10.35
CA SER A 26 0.38 -17.68 9.38
C SER A 26 -1.01 -17.51 8.79
N ILE A 27 -1.37 -16.27 8.49
CA ILE A 27 -2.58 -15.92 7.76
C ILE A 27 -2.17 -15.25 6.45
N GLU A 28 -2.80 -15.66 5.36
CA GLU A 28 -2.73 -15.01 4.06
C GLU A 28 -4.12 -14.55 3.65
N VAL A 29 -4.25 -13.30 3.22
CA VAL A 29 -5.49 -12.75 2.67
C VAL A 29 -5.21 -12.18 1.30
N VAL A 30 -5.89 -12.68 0.29
CA VAL A 30 -5.77 -12.27 -1.11
C VAL A 30 -7.12 -11.70 -1.56
N TYR A 31 -7.15 -10.43 -1.95
CA TYR A 31 -8.31 -9.80 -2.59
C TYR A 31 -8.20 -9.93 -4.11
N SER A 32 -6.99 -9.67 -4.63
CA SER A 32 -6.62 -9.82 -6.04
C SER A 32 -5.11 -10.13 -6.14
N GLU A 33 -4.61 -10.38 -7.36
CA GLU A 33 -3.18 -10.56 -7.61
C GLU A 33 -2.33 -9.34 -7.22
N THR A 34 -2.95 -8.15 -7.15
CA THR A 34 -2.31 -6.88 -6.80
C THR A 34 -2.69 -6.37 -5.41
N MET A 35 -3.52 -7.10 -4.65
CA MET A 35 -3.99 -6.67 -3.34
C MET A 35 -4.06 -7.85 -2.38
N TYR A 36 -3.08 -7.97 -1.49
CA TYR A 36 -2.97 -9.07 -0.54
C TYR A 36 -2.11 -8.72 0.68
N TYR A 37 -2.18 -9.55 1.72
CA TYR A 37 -1.21 -9.54 2.81
C TYR A 37 -0.95 -10.92 3.40
N THR A 38 0.19 -11.07 4.06
CA THR A 38 0.56 -12.20 4.90
C THR A 38 1.03 -11.72 6.28
N ILE A 39 0.79 -12.50 7.32
CA ILE A 39 1.30 -12.26 8.68
C ILE A 39 1.58 -13.57 9.40
N GLU A 40 2.75 -13.65 10.06
CA GLU A 40 3.20 -14.79 10.86
C GLU A 40 3.19 -14.48 12.37
N ASP A 41 2.89 -15.47 13.21
CA ASP A 41 2.93 -15.34 14.68
C ASP A 41 4.35 -15.15 15.21
N GLY A 42 4.75 -13.88 15.41
CA GLY A 42 6.09 -13.52 15.86
C GLY A 42 7.16 -13.57 14.76
N GLY A 43 6.75 -13.49 13.49
CA GLY A 43 7.61 -13.61 12.31
C GLY A 43 7.53 -12.39 11.40
N ARG A 44 7.42 -12.63 10.08
CA ARG A 44 7.31 -11.57 9.08
C ARG A 44 5.87 -11.28 8.70
N ALA A 45 5.61 -10.03 8.33
CA ALA A 45 4.38 -9.60 7.70
C ALA A 45 4.70 -8.85 6.41
N ARG A 46 3.77 -8.96 5.46
CA ARG A 46 3.84 -8.30 4.15
C ARG A 46 2.46 -7.83 3.74
N ILE A 47 2.34 -6.61 3.23
CA ILE A 47 1.10 -6.10 2.64
C ILE A 47 1.38 -5.40 1.30
N VAL A 48 0.51 -5.64 0.34
CA VAL A 48 0.56 -5.11 -1.03
C VAL A 48 -0.80 -4.54 -1.37
N GLY A 49 -0.93 -3.22 -1.54
CA GLY A 49 -2.17 -2.54 -1.91
C GLY A 49 -2.42 -2.45 -3.42
N ALA A 50 -3.69 -2.45 -3.83
CA ALA A 50 -4.10 -2.41 -5.25
C ALA A 50 -3.61 -1.15 -6.00
N ASP A 51 -3.49 -0.05 -5.29
CA ASP A 51 -3.14 1.28 -5.75
C ASP A 51 -1.72 1.70 -5.37
N THR A 52 -1.13 1.01 -4.39
CA THR A 52 0.19 1.32 -3.86
C THR A 52 1.22 0.48 -4.60
N GLN A 53 2.12 1.12 -5.35
CA GLN A 53 3.29 0.42 -5.95
C GLN A 53 4.28 -0.09 -4.88
N ARG A 54 3.96 0.06 -3.61
CA ARG A 54 4.85 -0.19 -2.49
C ARG A 54 4.40 -1.39 -1.69
N VAL A 55 5.29 -2.40 -1.65
CA VAL A 55 5.17 -3.54 -0.75
C VAL A 55 5.71 -3.11 0.62
N LEU A 56 4.91 -3.24 1.68
CA LEU A 56 5.38 -3.04 3.04
C LEU A 56 5.75 -4.39 3.62
N GLU A 57 6.97 -4.53 4.11
CA GLU A 57 7.44 -5.72 4.82
C GLU A 57 7.99 -5.32 6.18
N PHE A 58 7.55 -6.00 7.24
CA PHE A 58 7.90 -5.66 8.61
C PHE A 58 7.91 -6.89 9.52
N ASP A 59 8.59 -6.78 10.67
CA ASP A 59 8.53 -7.82 11.69
C ASP A 59 7.22 -7.68 12.49
N ALA A 60 6.45 -8.76 12.53
CA ALA A 60 5.18 -8.85 13.26
C ALA A 60 5.40 -9.51 14.61
N SER A 61 4.92 -8.87 15.66
CA SER A 61 4.87 -9.47 16.98
C SER A 61 3.75 -10.51 17.08
N ARG A 62 3.78 -11.33 18.13
CA ARG A 62 2.66 -12.24 18.45
C ARG A 62 1.36 -11.49 18.73
N GLU A 63 1.45 -10.26 19.25
CA GLU A 63 0.28 -9.42 19.51
C GLU A 63 -0.32 -8.89 18.22
N ASP A 64 0.52 -8.46 17.28
CA ASP A 64 0.10 -8.04 15.93
C ASP A 64 -0.64 -9.18 15.22
N PHE A 65 -0.10 -10.41 15.27
CA PHE A 65 -0.74 -11.61 14.73
C PHE A 65 -2.11 -11.86 15.38
N ARG A 66 -2.19 -11.88 16.72
CA ARG A 66 -3.46 -12.10 17.43
C ARG A 66 -4.51 -11.05 17.07
N ARG A 67 -4.13 -9.78 16.97
CA ARG A 67 -5.05 -8.70 16.56
C ARG A 67 -5.68 -8.99 15.21
N VAL A 68 -4.90 -9.46 14.23
CA VAL A 68 -5.42 -9.82 12.90
C VAL A 68 -6.22 -11.12 12.95
N ALA A 69 -5.73 -12.14 13.65
CA ALA A 69 -6.40 -13.42 13.81
C ALA A 69 -7.78 -13.27 14.47
N ASP A 70 -7.91 -12.45 15.51
CA ASP A 70 -9.16 -12.21 16.22
C ASP A 70 -10.21 -11.52 15.33
N LEU A 71 -9.78 -10.58 14.47
CA LEU A 71 -10.66 -9.96 13.48
C LEU A 71 -11.18 -11.00 12.47
N LEU A 72 -10.32 -11.94 12.07
CA LEU A 72 -10.65 -12.94 11.04
C LEU A 72 -11.26 -14.23 11.59
N ALA A 73 -11.23 -14.47 12.90
CA ALA A 73 -11.73 -15.69 13.52
C ALA A 73 -13.21 -16.00 13.16
N PRO A 74 -14.13 -15.02 13.12
CA PRO A 74 -15.50 -15.28 12.68
C PRO A 74 -15.58 -15.80 11.23
N LEU A 75 -14.73 -15.30 10.33
CA LEU A 75 -14.68 -15.77 8.95
C LEU A 75 -14.06 -17.16 8.83
N GLN A 76 -13.09 -17.49 9.68
CA GLN A 76 -12.50 -18.82 9.73
C GLN A 76 -13.55 -19.88 10.06
N ALA A 77 -14.43 -19.56 11.02
CA ALA A 77 -15.50 -20.43 11.49
C ALA A 77 -16.68 -20.51 10.50
N GLU A 78 -17.19 -19.36 10.05
CA GLU A 78 -18.48 -19.25 9.35
C GLU A 78 -18.34 -19.07 7.84
N GLY A 79 -17.15 -18.72 7.35
CA GLY A 79 -16.93 -18.31 5.97
C GLY A 79 -17.49 -16.92 5.68
N LEU A 80 -17.54 -16.54 4.39
CA LEU A 80 -18.16 -15.31 3.93
C LEU A 80 -19.24 -15.64 2.90
N ALA A 81 -20.49 -15.76 3.35
CA ALA A 81 -21.61 -16.04 2.47
C ALA A 81 -21.80 -14.93 1.43
N CYS A 82 -21.89 -15.32 0.16
CA CYS A 82 -22.34 -14.46 -0.92
C CYS A 82 -23.30 -15.23 -1.82
N VAL A 83 -24.56 -14.82 -1.84
CA VAL A 83 -25.65 -15.53 -2.53
C VAL A 83 -25.59 -15.29 -4.04
N SER A 84 -25.17 -14.09 -4.46
CA SER A 84 -25.04 -13.71 -5.86
C SER A 84 -23.69 -13.03 -6.09
N PRO A 85 -22.60 -13.81 -6.18
CA PRO A 85 -21.27 -13.27 -6.44
C PRO A 85 -21.19 -12.69 -7.85
N SER A 86 -20.35 -11.68 -8.01
CA SER A 86 -20.10 -11.15 -9.36
C SER A 86 -19.42 -12.18 -10.26
N GLU A 87 -20.00 -12.43 -11.43
CA GLU A 87 -19.40 -13.28 -12.46
C GLU A 87 -18.20 -12.60 -13.15
N HIS A 88 -18.06 -11.28 -12.99
CA HIS A 88 -17.02 -10.47 -13.64
C HIS A 88 -15.78 -10.27 -12.75
N ILE A 89 -15.84 -10.64 -11.48
CA ILE A 89 -14.76 -10.42 -10.51
C ILE A 89 -14.40 -11.77 -9.89
N ARG A 90 -13.18 -12.24 -10.16
CA ARG A 90 -12.64 -13.45 -9.54
C ARG A 90 -12.64 -13.29 -8.02
N PRO A 91 -13.10 -14.30 -7.25
CA PRO A 91 -13.02 -14.23 -5.80
C PRO A 91 -11.57 -14.21 -5.32
N GLY A 92 -11.35 -13.46 -4.25
CA GLY A 92 -10.18 -13.58 -3.40
C GLY A 92 -10.29 -14.79 -2.46
N TYR A 93 -9.38 -14.91 -1.50
CA TYR A 93 -9.42 -15.96 -0.49
C TYR A 93 -8.63 -15.58 0.78
N ILE A 94 -8.93 -16.28 1.88
CA ILE A 94 -8.15 -16.28 3.12
C ILE A 94 -7.63 -17.69 3.36
N VAL A 95 -6.34 -17.83 3.69
CA VAL A 95 -5.71 -19.09 4.07
C VAL A 95 -5.13 -18.97 5.48
N TRP A 96 -5.45 -19.94 6.33
CA TRP A 96 -4.80 -20.11 7.63
C TRP A 96 -3.87 -21.31 7.55
N ARG A 97 -2.62 -21.12 7.96
CA ARG A 97 -1.62 -22.19 8.03
C ARG A 97 -1.10 -22.37 9.45
N ARG A 98 -0.80 -23.62 9.80
CA ARG A 98 -0.08 -24.00 11.01
C ARG A 98 1.06 -24.91 10.58
N ALA A 99 2.29 -24.61 11.00
CA ALA A 99 3.47 -25.34 10.54
C ALA A 99 3.69 -25.29 9.02
N GLY A 100 3.21 -24.24 8.35
CA GLY A 100 3.25 -24.12 6.89
C GLY A 100 2.18 -24.94 6.15
N GLU A 101 1.39 -25.76 6.83
CA GLU A 101 0.31 -26.54 6.22
C GLU A 101 -1.00 -25.76 6.20
N GLU A 102 -1.71 -25.76 5.06
CA GLU A 102 -3.05 -25.18 4.95
C GLU A 102 -4.04 -25.93 5.84
N THR A 103 -4.59 -25.23 6.83
CA THR A 103 -5.58 -25.77 7.76
C THR A 103 -7.00 -25.35 7.41
N ARG A 104 -7.15 -24.20 6.74
CA ARG A 104 -8.44 -23.65 6.33
C ARG A 104 -8.26 -22.69 5.17
N ARG A 105 -9.21 -22.73 4.24
CA ARG A 105 -9.37 -21.75 3.17
C ARG A 105 -10.81 -21.29 3.08
N VAL A 106 -11.01 -20.00 2.91
CA VAL A 106 -12.32 -19.36 2.75
C VAL A 106 -12.26 -18.45 1.52
N GLU A 107 -13.24 -18.56 0.62
CA GLU A 107 -13.35 -17.67 -0.53
C GLU A 107 -13.89 -16.29 -0.11
N LEU A 108 -13.36 -15.25 -0.75
CA LEU A 108 -13.70 -13.85 -0.48
C LEU A 108 -14.28 -13.20 -1.74
N HIS A 109 -15.60 -13.07 -1.79
CA HIS A 109 -16.27 -12.30 -2.84
C HIS A 109 -16.30 -10.81 -2.49
N ILE A 110 -15.55 -10.00 -3.25
CA ILE A 110 -15.47 -8.54 -3.07
C ILE A 110 -16.80 -7.86 -3.46
N SER A 111 -17.47 -8.37 -4.50
CA SER A 111 -18.77 -7.87 -4.96
C SER A 111 -19.83 -8.97 -4.85
N CYS A 112 -20.97 -8.61 -4.23
CA CYS A 112 -22.13 -9.47 -4.07
C CYS A 112 -23.39 -8.65 -4.44
N TYR A 113 -24.07 -9.01 -5.52
CA TYR A 113 -25.11 -8.17 -6.14
C TYR A 113 -26.47 -8.28 -5.46
N GLU A 114 -26.83 -9.46 -4.97
CA GLU A 114 -28.10 -9.70 -4.28
C GLU A 114 -27.90 -9.74 -2.77
N GLY A 115 -28.73 -8.97 -2.06
CA GLY A 115 -28.88 -9.11 -0.62
C GLY A 115 -29.31 -7.84 0.07
N GLY A 116 -28.74 -6.67 -0.21
CA GLY A 116 -28.96 -5.46 0.61
C GLY A 116 -28.65 -5.64 2.11
N VAL A 117 -28.29 -6.86 2.54
CA VAL A 117 -27.96 -7.23 3.91
C VAL A 117 -26.54 -6.74 4.15
N PRO A 118 -26.31 -5.93 5.20
CA PRO A 118 -24.98 -5.67 5.67
C PRO A 118 -24.23 -6.99 5.81
N ARG A 119 -23.01 -7.08 5.27
CA ARG A 119 -22.12 -8.22 5.52
C ARG A 119 -21.19 -7.85 6.67
N PRO A 120 -21.59 -7.97 7.94
CA PRO A 120 -20.74 -7.58 9.08
C PRO A 120 -19.38 -8.29 9.04
N LEU A 121 -19.33 -9.54 8.56
CA LEU A 121 -18.07 -10.26 8.38
C LEU A 121 -17.14 -9.65 7.30
N ALA A 122 -17.68 -8.92 6.31
CA ALA A 122 -16.86 -8.19 5.35
C ALA A 122 -16.16 -6.98 5.99
N GLU A 123 -16.77 -6.39 7.04
CA GLU A 123 -16.13 -5.30 7.78
C GLU A 123 -14.92 -5.80 8.57
N ASN A 124 -14.96 -7.02 9.10
CA ASN A 124 -13.80 -7.63 9.76
C ASN A 124 -12.60 -7.74 8.81
N VAL A 125 -12.83 -8.14 7.56
CA VAL A 125 -11.78 -8.20 6.54
C VAL A 125 -11.18 -6.81 6.27
N ARG A 126 -12.01 -5.77 6.18
CA ARG A 126 -11.53 -4.38 6.00
C ARG A 126 -10.75 -3.87 7.22
N ARG A 127 -11.21 -4.21 8.43
CA ARG A 127 -10.51 -3.85 9.68
C ARG A 127 -9.17 -4.55 9.78
N ALA A 128 -9.09 -5.82 9.37
CA ALA A 128 -7.83 -6.57 9.35
C ALA A 128 -6.84 -5.95 8.35
N TRP A 129 -7.31 -5.56 7.15
CA TRP A 129 -6.52 -4.80 6.20
C TRP A 129 -5.98 -3.49 6.78
N ARG A 130 -6.85 -2.68 7.38
CA ARG A 130 -6.46 -1.40 8.00
C ARG A 130 -5.42 -1.59 9.11
N ALA A 131 -5.58 -2.61 9.95
CA ALA A 131 -4.60 -2.94 10.98
C ALA A 131 -3.24 -3.30 10.36
N MET A 132 -3.21 -4.14 9.32
CA MET A 132 -1.98 -4.47 8.60
C MET A 132 -1.32 -3.24 7.97
N ALA A 133 -2.10 -2.37 7.34
CA ALA A 133 -1.61 -1.13 6.74
C ALA A 133 -1.07 -0.14 7.81
N GLU A 134 -1.77 0.01 8.93
CA GLU A 134 -1.33 0.82 10.08
C GLU A 134 0.01 0.30 10.64
N MET A 135 0.10 -1.01 10.89
CA MET A 135 1.32 -1.65 11.41
C MET A 135 2.49 -1.55 10.43
N GLY A 136 2.23 -1.76 9.14
CA GLY A 136 3.20 -1.60 8.07
C GLY A 136 3.74 -0.19 8.04
N ARG A 137 2.87 0.83 7.96
CA ARG A 137 3.27 2.24 7.94
C ARG A 137 4.06 2.67 9.17
N ALA A 138 3.66 2.22 10.36
CA ALA A 138 4.36 2.55 11.60
C ALA A 138 5.80 2.00 11.65
N ARG A 139 6.09 0.95 10.88
CA ARG A 139 7.39 0.25 10.84
C ARG A 139 8.12 0.39 9.51
N ASP A 140 7.50 1.08 8.55
CA ASP A 140 8.02 1.30 7.22
C ASP A 140 9.15 2.32 7.27
N LEU A 141 10.39 1.83 7.28
CA LEU A 141 11.55 2.66 7.04
C LEU A 141 11.60 2.94 5.55
N ALA A 142 11.04 4.08 5.15
CA ALA A 142 10.98 4.36 3.75
C ALA A 142 12.35 4.38 3.10
N PRO A 143 12.55 3.59 2.01
CA PRO A 143 13.84 3.57 1.35
C PRO A 143 14.17 5.01 0.98
N ALA A 144 15.40 5.43 1.29
CA ALA A 144 15.85 6.77 0.95
C ALA A 144 15.70 6.96 -0.56
N MET A 145 14.70 7.73 -0.97
CA MET A 145 14.47 7.98 -2.38
C MET A 145 15.49 9.00 -2.88
N PRO A 146 15.98 8.83 -4.13
CA PRO A 146 16.83 9.84 -4.73
C PRO A 146 16.10 11.18 -4.80
N ASP A 147 16.85 12.27 -4.74
CA ASP A 147 16.29 13.60 -4.98
C ASP A 147 15.62 13.64 -6.36
N PRO A 148 14.35 14.07 -6.47
CA PRO A 148 13.69 14.18 -7.75
C PRO A 148 14.33 15.27 -8.60
N THR A 149 14.49 14.96 -9.88
CA THR A 149 14.88 15.92 -10.92
C THR A 149 13.71 16.25 -11.83
N ILE A 150 12.61 15.52 -11.74
CA ILE A 150 11.38 15.70 -12.51
C ILE A 150 10.20 15.54 -11.53
N ILE A 151 9.23 16.44 -11.65
CA ILE A 151 7.93 16.36 -10.96
C ILE A 151 6.85 16.41 -12.03
N GLY A 152 5.91 15.48 -11.97
CA GLY A 152 4.76 15.43 -12.86
C GLY A 152 3.45 15.39 -12.10
N VAL A 153 2.40 15.94 -12.70
CA VAL A 153 1.02 15.77 -12.24
C VAL A 153 0.17 15.31 -13.42
N GLU A 154 -0.62 14.27 -13.20
CA GLU A 154 -1.60 13.77 -14.16
C GLU A 154 -2.99 13.81 -13.51
N TRP A 155 -3.94 14.40 -14.23
CA TRP A 155 -5.36 14.36 -13.89
C TRP A 155 -6.08 13.38 -14.80
N MET A 156 -6.98 12.62 -14.20
CA MET A 156 -7.77 11.59 -14.84
C MET A 156 -9.25 11.78 -14.48
N TYR A 157 -10.09 11.38 -15.43
CA TYR A 157 -11.53 11.27 -15.23
C TYR A 157 -12.02 10.00 -15.93
N TRP A 158 -12.65 9.09 -15.17
CA TRP A 158 -13.12 7.80 -15.68
C TRP A 158 -12.05 6.99 -16.43
N GLY A 159 -10.83 6.94 -15.91
CA GLY A 159 -9.71 6.22 -16.52
C GLY A 159 -9.02 6.94 -17.67
N ASN A 160 -9.50 8.12 -18.07
CA ASN A 160 -8.93 8.88 -19.18
C ASN A 160 -8.14 10.09 -18.67
N PRO A 161 -6.89 10.31 -19.14
CA PRO A 161 -6.17 11.53 -18.84
C PRO A 161 -6.91 12.77 -19.37
N THR A 162 -7.11 13.77 -18.52
CA THR A 162 -7.76 15.04 -18.90
C THR A 162 -6.73 16.14 -19.14
N SER A 163 -5.75 16.22 -18.24
CA SER A 163 -4.59 17.10 -18.37
C SER A 163 -3.40 16.50 -17.63
N SER A 164 -2.20 16.84 -18.07
CA SER A 164 -0.99 16.52 -17.33
C SER A 164 0.07 17.57 -17.56
N TRP A 165 0.99 17.68 -16.63
CA TRP A 165 2.20 18.46 -16.83
C TRP A 165 3.38 17.83 -16.13
N SER A 166 4.57 18.14 -16.60
CA SER A 166 5.82 17.81 -15.94
C SER A 166 6.79 18.97 -16.00
N VAL A 167 7.63 19.09 -14.98
CA VAL A 167 8.74 20.04 -14.93
C VAL A 167 10.01 19.29 -14.59
N SER A 168 11.05 19.53 -15.38
CA SER A 168 12.39 18.98 -15.17
C SER A 168 13.33 20.07 -14.69
N ARG A 169 14.15 19.74 -13.69
CA ARG A 169 15.27 20.56 -13.24
C ARG A 169 16.28 20.84 -14.38
N SER A 170 16.29 20.01 -15.42
CA SER A 170 17.19 20.13 -16.57
C SER A 170 16.85 21.29 -17.52
N GLY A 171 15.69 21.94 -17.38
CA GLY A 171 15.36 23.11 -18.22
C GLY A 171 14.01 23.08 -18.90
N GLU A 172 13.31 21.96 -18.90
CA GLU A 172 12.10 21.76 -19.71
C GLU A 172 10.87 21.49 -18.84
N GLY A 173 9.77 22.15 -19.17
CA GLY A 173 8.44 21.78 -18.74
C GLY A 173 7.58 21.36 -19.93
N ARG A 174 6.63 20.46 -19.67
CA ARG A 174 5.66 19.97 -20.66
C ARG A 174 4.27 20.08 -20.05
N TYR A 175 3.31 20.56 -20.84
CA TYR A 175 1.89 20.59 -20.48
C TYR A 175 1.09 19.92 -21.59
N SER A 176 0.16 19.05 -21.22
CA SER A 176 -0.73 18.32 -22.12
C SER A 176 -2.18 18.47 -21.67
N GLU A 177 -3.10 18.71 -22.61
CA GLU A 177 -4.54 18.78 -22.36
C GLU A 177 -5.29 18.43 -23.65
N GLY A 178 -6.03 17.31 -23.61
CA GLY A 178 -6.50 16.65 -24.83
C GLY A 178 -5.34 16.35 -25.78
N ASP A 179 -5.51 16.66 -27.07
CA ASP A 179 -4.48 16.44 -28.09
C ASP A 179 -3.41 17.54 -28.17
N ARG A 180 -3.46 18.54 -27.26
CA ARG A 180 -2.55 19.68 -27.27
C ARG A 180 -1.40 19.43 -26.29
N THR A 181 -0.18 19.52 -26.78
CA THR A 181 1.03 19.50 -25.96
C THR A 181 1.86 20.75 -26.22
N GLN A 182 2.30 21.40 -25.16
CA GLN A 182 3.19 22.57 -25.20
C GLN A 182 4.42 22.30 -24.33
N THR A 183 5.59 22.67 -24.83
CA THR A 183 6.82 22.73 -24.02
C THR A 183 7.15 24.16 -23.65
N PHE A 184 7.80 24.35 -22.51
CA PHE A 184 8.21 25.65 -22.00
C PHE A 184 9.51 25.54 -21.21
N ALA A 185 10.24 26.65 -21.07
CA ALA A 185 11.49 26.67 -20.32
C ALA A 185 11.21 26.74 -18.80
N VAL A 186 11.96 25.95 -18.03
CA VAL A 186 11.90 25.93 -16.56
C VAL A 186 13.31 26.08 -16.01
N SER A 187 13.56 27.12 -15.23
CA SER A 187 14.84 27.27 -14.52
C SER A 187 14.92 26.33 -13.32
N ALA A 188 16.14 26.01 -12.88
CA ALA A 188 16.35 25.22 -11.66
C ALA A 188 15.68 25.83 -10.43
N ALA A 189 15.64 27.17 -10.32
CA ALA A 189 14.98 27.87 -9.21
C ALA A 189 13.44 27.71 -9.25
N GLN A 190 12.84 27.72 -10.45
CA GLN A 190 11.40 27.48 -10.61
C GLN A 190 11.04 26.02 -10.32
N PHE A 191 11.91 25.08 -10.71
CA PHE A 191 11.76 23.68 -10.30
C PHE A 191 11.82 23.55 -8.77
N ASP A 192 12.79 24.19 -8.11
CA ASP A 192 12.93 24.16 -6.65
C ASP A 192 11.71 24.76 -5.94
N GLU A 193 11.15 25.85 -6.48
CA GLU A 193 9.91 26.44 -5.95
C GLU A 193 8.73 25.46 -6.03
N ILE A 194 8.54 24.78 -7.17
CA ILE A 194 7.50 23.76 -7.33
C ILE A 194 7.74 22.59 -6.38
N ARG A 195 8.99 22.12 -6.28
CA ARG A 195 9.38 21.04 -5.37
C ARG A 195 9.07 21.40 -3.92
N ASP A 196 9.41 22.60 -3.48
CA ASP A 196 9.17 23.06 -2.10
C ASP A 196 7.69 23.05 -1.71
N ILE A 197 6.79 23.31 -2.67
CA ILE A 197 5.35 23.23 -2.43
C ILE A 197 4.91 21.78 -2.18
N PHE A 198 5.48 20.79 -2.88
CA PHE A 198 5.15 19.37 -2.70
C PHE A 198 6.03 18.61 -1.72
N ARG A 199 7.09 19.22 -1.20
CA ARG A 199 8.04 18.62 -0.26
C ARG A 199 7.38 17.86 0.91
N PRO A 200 6.26 18.31 1.51
CA PRO A 200 5.58 17.56 2.58
C PRO A 200 5.01 16.19 2.18
N TYR A 201 4.83 15.94 0.88
CA TYR A 201 4.35 14.66 0.34
C TYR A 201 5.46 13.82 -0.29
N GLU A 202 6.69 14.34 -0.40
CA GLU A 202 7.84 13.54 -0.82
C GLU A 202 8.12 12.43 0.21
N ASN A 203 8.37 11.23 -0.27
CA ASN A 203 8.63 10.02 0.52
C ASN A 203 7.57 9.70 1.59
N ARG A 204 6.35 10.21 1.40
CA ARG A 204 5.26 10.03 2.35
C ARG A 204 4.21 9.10 1.78
N TRP A 205 3.66 8.27 2.66
CA TRP A 205 2.40 7.61 2.39
C TRP A 205 1.28 8.66 2.39
N PHE A 206 0.40 8.59 1.40
CA PHE A 206 -0.76 9.48 1.30
C PHE A 206 -2.03 8.64 1.36
N GLU A 207 -2.86 8.87 2.37
CA GLU A 207 -4.21 8.29 2.43
C GLU A 207 -5.28 9.29 2.04
N CYS A 208 -6.23 8.77 1.28
CA CYS A 208 -7.48 9.42 0.99
C CYS A 208 -8.61 8.40 1.07
N ASP A 209 -9.53 8.59 2.03
CA ASP A 209 -10.81 7.90 1.97
C ASP A 209 -11.72 8.67 1.01
N ARG A 210 -12.08 7.98 -0.08
CA ARG A 210 -12.97 8.50 -1.12
C ARG A 210 -14.40 8.58 -0.61
N VAL A 211 -15.00 9.77 -0.67
CA VAL A 211 -16.45 9.94 -0.40
C VAL A 211 -17.28 10.06 -1.67
N ILE A 212 -16.67 10.45 -2.80
CA ILE A 212 -17.36 10.62 -4.09
C ILE A 212 -16.77 9.68 -5.14
N ALA A 213 -17.55 8.71 -5.60
CA ALA A 213 -17.09 7.65 -6.51
C ALA A 213 -16.85 8.11 -7.97
N ASP A 214 -17.29 9.31 -8.34
CA ASP A 214 -17.28 9.79 -9.73
C ASP A 214 -16.51 11.12 -9.92
N GLY A 215 -15.66 11.50 -8.95
CA GLY A 215 -14.83 12.70 -9.04
C GLY A 215 -13.59 12.53 -9.95
N PRO A 216 -12.99 13.63 -10.42
CA PRO A 216 -11.66 13.58 -11.02
C PRO A 216 -10.64 13.15 -9.97
N TYR A 217 -9.61 12.44 -10.41
CA TYR A 217 -8.52 11.95 -9.57
C TYR A 217 -7.21 12.12 -10.31
N GLY A 218 -6.09 11.95 -9.63
CA GLY A 218 -4.80 12.19 -10.24
C GLY A 218 -3.65 11.62 -9.46
N ASP A 219 -2.46 11.81 -10.02
CA ASP A 219 -1.22 11.33 -9.47
C ASP A 219 -0.19 12.48 -9.48
N ILE A 220 0.51 12.69 -8.37
CA ILE A 220 1.79 13.42 -8.33
C ILE A 220 2.88 12.37 -8.46
N VAL A 221 3.79 12.56 -9.43
CA VAL A 221 4.87 11.63 -9.73
C VAL A 221 6.21 12.33 -9.53
N TRP A 222 7.10 11.70 -8.76
CA TRP A 222 8.48 12.15 -8.58
C TRP A 222 9.45 11.17 -9.25
N SER A 223 10.42 11.74 -9.93
CA SER A 223 11.34 11.02 -10.80
C SER A 223 12.75 11.60 -10.71
N SER A 224 13.74 10.77 -10.43
CA SER A 224 15.18 11.11 -10.42
C SER A 224 15.80 11.12 -11.81
N ARG A 225 15.09 10.58 -12.81
CA ARG A 225 15.46 10.62 -14.23
C ARG A 225 14.25 10.31 -15.11
N GLU A 226 14.34 10.67 -16.38
CA GLU A 226 13.29 10.44 -17.36
C GLU A 226 12.98 8.93 -17.52
N GLY A 227 11.69 8.61 -17.65
CA GLY A 227 11.20 7.24 -17.79
C GLY A 227 11.25 6.39 -16.52
N ARG A 228 11.61 6.96 -15.36
CA ARG A 228 11.63 6.26 -14.07
C ARG A 228 10.68 6.95 -13.09
N GLU A 229 9.76 6.19 -12.51
CA GLU A 229 8.97 6.60 -11.36
C GLU A 229 9.67 6.15 -10.07
N ASP A 230 10.03 7.11 -9.21
CA ASP A 230 10.58 6.82 -7.89
C ASP A 230 9.50 6.85 -6.81
N GLN A 231 8.53 7.74 -6.96
CA GLN A 231 7.38 7.87 -6.06
C GLN A 231 6.15 8.31 -6.83
N ARG A 232 4.98 7.87 -6.34
CA ARG A 232 3.67 8.37 -6.73
C ARG A 232 2.81 8.63 -5.52
N THR A 233 2.10 9.75 -5.53
CA THR A 233 1.02 10.09 -4.60
C THR A 233 -0.26 10.20 -5.39
N ARG A 234 -1.17 9.25 -5.19
CA ARG A 234 -2.49 9.24 -5.80
C ARG A 234 -3.47 10.04 -4.95
N PHE A 235 -4.26 10.89 -5.59
CA PHE A 235 -5.28 11.70 -4.93
C PHE A 235 -6.61 11.66 -5.70
N ASP A 236 -7.70 11.93 -5.01
CA ASP A 236 -9.06 12.00 -5.58
C ASP A 236 -9.70 13.33 -5.17
N ALA A 237 -10.27 14.11 -6.10
CA ALA A 237 -10.84 15.41 -5.75
C ALA A 237 -12.00 15.34 -4.74
N GLY A 238 -12.58 14.15 -4.51
CA GLY A 238 -13.56 13.87 -3.47
C GLY A 238 -12.97 13.39 -2.14
N CYS A 239 -11.66 13.49 -1.92
CA CYS A 239 -11.04 13.23 -0.62
C CYS A 239 -11.52 14.27 0.41
N VAL A 240 -12.10 13.81 1.52
CA VAL A 240 -12.50 14.68 2.64
C VAL A 240 -11.87 14.27 3.97
N SER A 241 -10.89 13.37 3.92
CA SER A 241 -10.18 12.85 5.09
C SER A 241 -8.81 12.29 4.70
N GLY A 242 -8.00 11.96 5.70
CA GLY A 242 -6.65 11.43 5.52
C GLY A 242 -5.61 12.52 5.45
N ASP A 243 -4.65 12.39 4.54
CA ASP A 243 -3.52 13.32 4.36
C ASP A 243 -3.85 14.47 3.36
N ALA A 244 -5.10 14.56 2.91
CA ALA A 244 -5.54 15.46 1.84
C ALA A 244 -5.73 16.93 2.25
N ASP A 245 -5.63 17.25 3.54
CA ASP A 245 -6.08 18.53 4.13
C ASP A 245 -5.57 19.79 3.41
N ASP A 246 -4.29 19.83 3.01
CA ASP A 246 -3.69 20.95 2.28
C ASP A 246 -3.19 20.58 0.86
N LEU A 247 -3.48 19.36 0.38
CA LEU A 247 -2.96 18.88 -0.91
C LEU A 247 -3.54 19.69 -2.07
N PHE A 248 -4.85 19.93 -2.05
CA PHE A 248 -5.53 20.61 -3.16
C PHE A 248 -5.15 22.08 -3.26
N GLU A 249 -4.97 22.79 -2.14
CA GLU A 249 -4.43 24.15 -2.13
C GLU A 249 -3.03 24.21 -2.78
N ARG A 250 -2.18 23.22 -2.47
CA ARG A 250 -0.84 23.10 -3.05
C ARG A 250 -0.88 22.76 -4.54
N LEU A 251 -1.77 21.85 -4.95
CA LEU A 251 -2.00 21.52 -6.37
C LEU A 251 -2.44 22.76 -7.15
N GLU A 252 -3.40 23.53 -6.63
CA GLU A 252 -3.86 24.78 -7.23
C GLU A 252 -2.73 25.80 -7.35
N ARG A 253 -1.93 25.98 -6.29
CA ARG A 253 -0.78 26.88 -6.29
C ARG A 253 0.24 26.50 -7.35
N VAL A 254 0.61 25.22 -7.45
CA VAL A 254 1.56 24.75 -8.47
C VAL A 254 0.97 24.85 -9.87
N GLN A 255 -0.32 24.52 -10.04
CA GLN A 255 -1.01 24.66 -11.31
C GLN A 255 -0.99 26.10 -11.83
N ALA A 256 -1.16 27.09 -10.93
CA ALA A 256 -1.03 28.51 -11.27
C ALA A 256 0.40 28.90 -11.69
N LEU A 257 1.42 28.38 -10.99
CA LEU A 257 2.83 28.56 -11.36
C LEU A 257 3.10 27.98 -12.76
N VAL A 258 2.76 26.71 -13.00
CA VAL A 258 2.93 26.06 -14.31
C VAL A 258 2.20 26.81 -15.41
N THR A 259 1.00 27.32 -15.12
CA THR A 259 0.22 28.14 -16.07
C THR A 259 0.93 29.44 -16.43
N THR A 260 1.56 30.08 -15.45
CA THR A 260 2.37 31.29 -15.66
C THR A 260 3.64 30.97 -16.45
N LEU A 261 4.33 29.88 -16.13
CA LEU A 261 5.56 29.44 -16.81
C LEU A 261 5.34 29.12 -18.29
N ARG A 262 4.20 28.50 -18.64
CA ARG A 262 3.84 28.23 -20.04
C ARG A 262 3.38 29.48 -20.81
N GLY A 263 3.23 30.62 -20.13
CA GLY A 263 2.77 31.88 -20.73
C GLY A 263 1.26 31.93 -21.03
N ALA A 264 0.44 31.14 -20.33
CA ALA A 264 -1.01 31.19 -20.44
C ALA A 264 -1.61 32.08 -19.34
N ALA A 265 -2.76 32.70 -19.61
CA ALA A 265 -3.51 33.41 -18.56
C ALA A 265 -3.98 32.40 -17.48
N PRO A 266 -4.00 32.77 -16.18
CA PRO A 266 -4.56 31.93 -15.12
C PRO A 266 -6.01 31.54 -15.46
N PRO A 267 -6.46 30.32 -15.11
CA PRO A 267 -7.88 30.01 -15.16
C PRO A 267 -8.65 31.00 -14.28
N GLN A 268 -9.74 31.56 -14.81
CA GLN A 268 -10.66 32.44 -14.08
C GLN A 268 -11.62 31.63 -13.22
#